data_AF-A0A3B5MV95-F1
#
_entry.id   AF-A0A3B5MV95-F1
#
_cell.length_a   1.000
_cell.length_b   1.000
_cell.length_c   1.000
_cell.angle_alpha   90.00
_cell.angle_beta   90.00
_cell.angle_gamma   90.00
#
_symmetry.space_group_name_H-M   'P 1'
#
loop_
_entity.id
_entity.type
_entity.pdbx_description
1 polymer ?
#
loop_
_entity_poly.entity_id
_entity_poly.type
_entity_poly.pdbx_seq_one_letter_code
_entity_poly.pdbx_strand_id
1 'polypeptide(L)'
;EREDVQKKTFTKWVNLQLCKVRVLVCVLLEKGTSRVHSLNNVNRALQILQKNNVDLVNIGAADIVDGNHKLILGLIWSIILHWQVKDVMKDVMAGLQQTNSEKILLSWVRQNTRQYPQVNVVNFSSSWNDGLAFNALIHSHRPELFDWSAVEKKTSAIDRLEHAFSKAEQHLGIERLLDPEDVAVSHPDKKSIIMYVTSLFRVLPQSVSMEAIQEVESLPSATTAGVSRVTTEEHYRIQTQQRFSQQITVSVAQGRVRSPSPQPRYKSYAYTQAAYVKSPEQKRRRFTEQEELQRGLSPLPPGSTSLESYQASLEEVLTWLLSAEDGLHGQPSISTHVEEVKEQFHMHEGYMVELTTHQGSVGRVLRAGAALLAEGNLSEDEDSEVREQMNLLNSRWEHLRVASMERQNRLHEVLMELQNKQLQQLTEWLDVTEARIKKISAQPLGPDLEDIKHQVEEHKLLQEDLEMEQVRVNSLTHMVVVVDENTGDTMTAALESKLQASKHKHLVENPSFRFL
;
A
#
# COMPACT_ATOMS: atom_id res chain seq x y z
N GLU A 1 3.21 14.11 -19.91
CA GLU A 1 4.22 15.01 -19.31
C GLU A 1 4.97 14.35 -18.15
N ARG A 2 4.41 14.18 -16.94
CA ARG A 2 5.16 13.57 -15.81
C ARG A 2 5.66 12.15 -16.09
N GLU A 3 4.85 11.32 -16.75
CA GLU A 3 5.28 9.97 -17.20
C GLU A 3 6.41 10.04 -18.23
N ASP A 4 6.43 11.06 -19.09
CA ASP A 4 7.44 11.21 -20.15
C ASP A 4 8.78 11.68 -19.56
N VAL A 5 8.75 12.62 -18.62
CA VAL A 5 9.92 13.03 -17.82
C VAL A 5 10.48 11.84 -17.04
N GLN A 6 9.60 11.03 -16.47
CA GLN A 6 10.01 9.82 -15.75
C GLN A 6 10.65 8.79 -16.69
N LYS A 7 10.08 8.54 -17.89
CA LYS A 7 10.70 7.69 -18.92
C LYS A 7 12.08 8.20 -19.29
N LYS A 8 12.24 9.51 -19.55
CA LYS A 8 13.51 10.14 -19.90
C LYS A 8 14.56 9.95 -18.79
N THR A 9 14.20 10.30 -17.55
CA THR A 9 15.08 10.22 -16.38
C THR A 9 15.48 8.78 -16.06
N PHE A 10 14.51 7.85 -16.06
CA PHE A 10 14.76 6.43 -15.79
C PHE A 10 15.61 5.81 -16.88
N THR A 11 15.39 6.17 -18.15
CA THR A 11 16.22 5.70 -19.27
C THR A 11 17.66 6.18 -19.15
N LYS A 12 17.88 7.47 -18.84
CA LYS A 12 19.22 8.00 -18.57
C LYS A 12 19.90 7.24 -17.43
N TRP A 13 19.17 6.98 -16.34
CA TRP A 13 19.69 6.22 -15.21
C TRP A 13 20.05 4.78 -15.57
N VAL A 14 19.18 4.05 -16.27
CA VAL A 14 19.45 2.67 -16.71
C VAL A 14 20.69 2.63 -17.59
N ASN A 15 20.77 3.53 -18.57
CA ASN A 15 21.94 3.63 -19.45
C ASN A 15 23.22 3.92 -18.66
N LEU A 16 23.15 4.78 -17.64
CA LEU A 16 24.29 5.06 -16.77
C LEU A 16 24.75 3.80 -16.00
N GLN A 17 23.83 2.99 -15.48
CA GLN A 17 24.19 1.73 -14.82
C GLN A 17 24.79 0.74 -15.83
N LEU A 18 24.21 0.61 -17.02
CA LEU A 18 24.72 -0.27 -18.08
C LEU A 18 26.12 0.14 -18.56
N CYS A 19 26.42 1.45 -18.64
CA CYS A 19 27.75 1.94 -18.98
C CYS A 19 28.80 1.60 -17.91
N LYS A 20 28.42 1.60 -16.62
CA LYS A 20 29.30 1.20 -15.50
C LYS A 20 29.56 -0.31 -15.51
N VAL A 21 28.57 -1.10 -15.89
CA VAL A 21 28.67 -2.55 -16.06
C VAL A 21 29.15 -2.87 -17.49
N ARG A 22 30.35 -2.37 -17.85
CA ARG A 22 31.06 -2.88 -19.03
C ARG A 22 31.41 -4.34 -18.77
N VAL A 23 30.61 -5.26 -19.34
CA VAL A 23 30.86 -6.71 -19.41
C VAL A 23 30.71 -7.43 -18.06
N LEU A 24 29.49 -7.69 -17.57
CA LEU A 24 29.09 -8.96 -16.89
C LEU A 24 27.66 -8.89 -16.32
N VAL A 25 26.61 -8.93 -17.16
CA VAL A 25 25.34 -9.53 -16.74
C VAL A 25 24.83 -10.36 -17.90
N CYS A 26 25.56 -11.43 -18.20
CA CYS A 26 24.93 -12.59 -18.82
C CYS A 26 24.11 -13.28 -17.72
N VAL A 27 22.92 -12.75 -17.42
CA VAL A 27 21.82 -13.68 -17.19
C VAL A 27 21.86 -14.58 -18.42
N LEU A 28 21.98 -15.89 -18.24
CA LEU A 28 21.83 -16.85 -19.34
C LEU A 28 20.42 -16.66 -19.89
N LEU A 29 20.28 -15.68 -20.79
CA LEU A 29 19.06 -15.36 -21.48
C LEU A 29 18.82 -16.52 -22.43
N GLU A 30 17.61 -17.06 -22.41
CA GLU A 30 17.18 -17.95 -23.47
C GLU A 30 17.29 -17.19 -24.79
N LYS A 31 18.07 -17.74 -25.73
CA LYS A 31 18.26 -17.16 -27.05
C LYS A 31 17.05 -17.51 -27.90
N GLY A 32 16.28 -16.51 -28.29
CA GLY A 32 15.14 -16.65 -29.20
C GLY A 32 14.32 -15.38 -29.30
N THR A 33 13.55 -15.22 -30.38
CA THR A 33 12.74 -14.02 -30.65
C THR A 33 11.25 -14.20 -30.35
N SER A 34 10.82 -15.42 -30.00
CA SER A 34 9.42 -15.67 -29.65
C SER A 34 9.04 -15.01 -28.31
N ARG A 35 7.75 -14.64 -28.19
CA ARG A 35 7.19 -14.07 -26.95
C ARG A 35 7.44 -14.94 -25.71
N VAL A 36 7.47 -16.27 -25.89
CA VAL A 36 7.73 -17.23 -24.80
C VAL A 36 9.13 -17.07 -24.23
N HIS A 37 10.16 -16.90 -25.08
CA HIS A 37 11.53 -16.65 -24.61
C HIS A 37 11.61 -15.32 -23.84
N SER A 38 10.95 -14.27 -24.34
CA SER A 38 10.89 -12.98 -23.63
C SER A 38 10.23 -13.10 -22.26
N LEU A 39 9.12 -13.86 -22.15
CA LEU A 39 8.44 -14.12 -20.87
C LEU A 39 9.34 -14.88 -19.90
N ASN A 40 10.04 -15.92 -20.35
CA ASN A 40 10.96 -16.69 -19.52
C ASN A 40 12.12 -15.82 -19.00
N ASN A 41 12.70 -15.00 -19.88
CA ASN A 41 13.78 -14.07 -19.54
C ASN A 41 13.32 -13.03 -18.50
N VAL A 42 12.15 -12.43 -18.70
CA VAL A 42 11.58 -11.47 -17.74
C VAL A 42 11.22 -12.15 -16.42
N ASN A 43 10.57 -13.32 -16.44
CA ASN A 43 10.26 -14.08 -15.22
C ASN A 43 11.52 -14.38 -14.41
N ARG A 44 12.61 -14.78 -15.08
CA ARG A 44 13.89 -15.02 -14.41
C ARG A 44 14.44 -13.74 -13.76
N ALA A 45 14.33 -12.60 -14.44
CA ALA A 45 14.67 -11.30 -13.88
C ALA A 45 13.82 -10.99 -12.65
N LEU A 46 12.49 -11.11 -12.73
CA LEU A 46 11.58 -10.84 -11.61
C LEU A 46 11.87 -11.76 -10.40
N GLN A 47 12.18 -13.03 -10.63
CA GLN A 47 12.60 -13.96 -9.57
C GLN A 47 13.90 -13.52 -8.89
N ILE A 48 14.87 -13.01 -9.66
CA ILE A 48 16.12 -12.46 -9.09
C ILE A 48 15.80 -11.23 -8.23
N LEU A 49 14.92 -10.34 -8.68
CA LEU A 49 14.49 -9.17 -7.91
C LEU A 49 13.80 -9.60 -6.59
N GLN A 50 12.88 -10.57 -6.63
CA GLN A 50 12.22 -11.10 -5.44
C GLN A 50 13.20 -11.73 -4.45
N LYS A 51 14.18 -12.52 -4.95
CA LYS A 51 15.24 -13.10 -4.10
C LYS A 51 16.11 -12.05 -3.42
N ASN A 52 16.20 -10.85 -3.98
CA ASN A 52 16.91 -9.72 -3.40
C ASN A 52 15.99 -8.83 -2.54
N ASN A 53 14.77 -9.26 -2.19
CA ASN A 53 13.81 -8.50 -1.39
C ASN A 53 13.42 -7.15 -2.05
N VAL A 54 13.27 -7.13 -3.37
CA VAL A 54 12.67 -6.00 -4.08
C VAL A 54 11.16 -6.13 -4.04
N ASP A 55 10.48 -5.08 -3.60
CA ASP A 55 9.02 -5.02 -3.53
C ASP A 55 8.43 -4.89 -4.94
N LEU A 56 7.90 -6.01 -5.47
CA LEU A 56 7.22 -6.08 -6.77
C LEU A 56 5.71 -6.16 -6.55
N VAL A 57 5.05 -5.00 -6.43
CA VAL A 57 3.59 -4.93 -6.24
C VAL A 57 2.91 -4.96 -7.62
N ASN A 58 2.14 -6.01 -7.89
CA ASN A 58 1.29 -6.13 -9.09
C ASN A 58 2.03 -6.02 -10.44
N ILE A 59 3.25 -6.55 -10.54
CA ILE A 59 4.05 -6.56 -11.78
C ILE A 59 4.31 -8.00 -12.22
N GLY A 60 3.70 -8.41 -13.34
CA GLY A 60 3.94 -9.70 -13.98
C GLY A 60 4.87 -9.60 -15.20
N ALA A 61 5.42 -10.74 -15.65
CA ALA A 61 6.27 -10.76 -16.84
C ALA A 61 5.53 -10.41 -18.13
N ALA A 62 4.24 -10.76 -18.22
CA ALA A 62 3.39 -10.40 -19.36
C ALA A 62 3.27 -8.87 -19.50
N ASP A 63 3.12 -8.15 -18.40
CA ASP A 63 3.01 -6.69 -18.40
C ASP A 63 4.23 -6.01 -19.02
N ILE A 64 5.42 -6.58 -18.79
CA ILE A 64 6.67 -6.06 -19.33
C ILE A 64 6.83 -6.43 -20.80
N VAL A 65 6.59 -7.70 -21.15
CA VAL A 65 6.75 -8.18 -22.53
C VAL A 65 5.74 -7.57 -23.49
N ASP A 66 4.51 -7.34 -23.01
CA ASP A 66 3.42 -6.76 -23.80
C ASP A 66 3.43 -5.22 -23.77
N GLY A 67 4.40 -4.60 -23.08
CA GLY A 67 4.67 -3.16 -23.19
C GLY A 67 3.80 -2.26 -22.32
N ASN A 68 3.32 -2.72 -21.17
CA ASN A 68 2.57 -1.87 -20.24
C ASN A 68 3.50 -0.83 -19.58
N HIS A 69 3.54 0.36 -20.17
CA HIS A 69 4.46 1.43 -19.77
C HIS A 69 4.36 1.81 -18.29
N LYS A 70 3.16 1.82 -17.70
CA LYS A 70 2.98 2.16 -16.28
C LYS A 70 3.65 1.14 -15.36
N LEU A 71 3.45 -0.15 -15.66
CA LEU A 71 4.03 -1.24 -14.85
C LEU A 71 5.54 -1.39 -15.11
N ILE A 72 6.01 -1.13 -16.33
CA ILE A 72 7.44 -1.07 -16.64
C ILE A 72 8.12 0.05 -15.84
N LEU A 73 7.53 1.24 -15.80
CA LEU A 73 8.04 2.35 -14.98
C LEU A 73 7.97 2.03 -13.49
N GLY A 74 6.89 1.38 -13.04
CA GLY A 74 6.78 0.86 -11.68
C GLY A 74 7.92 -0.09 -11.32
N LEU A 75 8.22 -1.04 -12.19
CA LEU A 75 9.32 -1.99 -12.03
C LEU A 75 10.68 -1.30 -11.94
N ILE A 76 10.97 -0.42 -12.89
CA ILE A 76 12.25 0.32 -12.91
C ILE A 76 12.38 1.18 -11.65
N TRP A 77 11.29 1.80 -11.20
CA TRP A 77 11.28 2.52 -9.93
C TRP A 77 11.56 1.63 -8.73
N SER A 78 10.96 0.44 -8.63
CA SER A 78 11.25 -0.49 -7.51
C SER A 78 12.73 -0.88 -7.46
N ILE A 79 13.35 -1.08 -8.62
CA ILE A 79 14.80 -1.35 -8.75
C ILE A 79 15.61 -0.14 -8.25
N ILE A 80 15.29 1.06 -8.73
CA ILE A 80 15.96 2.31 -8.33
C ILE A 80 15.80 2.56 -6.82
N LEU A 81 14.58 2.42 -6.30
CA LEU A 81 14.27 2.62 -4.89
C LEU A 81 15.08 1.65 -4.01
N HIS A 82 15.19 0.38 -4.42
CA HIS A 82 15.94 -0.61 -3.66
C HIS A 82 17.45 -0.36 -3.67
N TRP A 83 18.07 -0.26 -4.86
CA TRP A 83 19.53 -0.22 -4.98
C TRP A 83 20.16 1.16 -5.05
N GLN A 84 19.43 2.20 -5.45
CA GLN A 84 19.97 3.55 -5.43
C GLN A 84 19.57 4.29 -4.16
N VAL A 85 18.32 4.19 -3.73
CA VAL A 85 17.82 4.99 -2.61
C VAL A 85 18.05 4.28 -1.27
N LYS A 86 17.42 3.11 -1.06
CA LYS A 86 17.51 2.37 0.21
C LYS A 86 18.94 1.90 0.49
N ASP A 87 19.65 1.37 -0.52
CA ASP A 87 21.03 0.89 -0.34
C ASP A 87 22.01 2.00 0.03
N VAL A 88 21.96 3.16 -0.64
CA VAL A 88 22.82 4.32 -0.33
C VAL A 88 22.58 4.84 1.10
N MET A 89 21.36 4.70 1.62
CA MET A 89 20.99 5.18 2.96
C MET A 89 21.05 4.09 4.02
N LYS A 90 21.45 2.87 3.69
CA LYS A 90 21.31 1.71 4.58
C LYS A 90 21.95 1.92 5.96
N ASP A 91 23.17 2.49 5.99
CA ASP A 91 23.89 2.74 7.24
C ASP A 91 23.22 3.85 8.07
N VAL A 92 22.76 4.90 7.40
CA VAL A 92 22.04 6.03 8.03
C VAL A 92 20.68 5.57 8.57
N MET A 93 19.96 4.73 7.81
CA MET A 93 18.69 4.11 8.20
C MET A 93 18.86 3.21 9.42
N ALA A 94 19.93 2.41 9.46
CA ALA A 94 20.25 1.54 10.59
C ALA A 94 20.62 2.36 11.85
N GLY A 95 21.45 3.40 11.69
CA GLY A 95 21.88 4.26 12.79
C GLY A 95 20.74 5.08 13.42
N LEU A 96 19.78 5.53 12.60
CA LEU A 96 18.65 6.34 13.04
C LEU A 96 17.38 5.52 13.35
N GLN A 97 17.40 4.21 13.11
CA GLN A 97 16.21 3.33 13.20
C GLN A 97 15.01 3.88 12.40
N GLN A 98 15.26 4.47 11.23
CA GLN A 98 14.23 5.02 10.34
C GLN A 98 14.18 4.20 9.05
N THR A 99 12.99 3.74 8.66
CA THR A 99 12.77 2.97 7.43
C THR A 99 12.30 3.81 6.25
N ASN A 100 11.94 5.08 6.49
CA ASN A 100 11.44 5.98 5.46
C ASN A 100 12.58 6.82 4.85
N SER A 101 13.07 6.40 3.68
CA SER A 101 14.15 7.09 2.96
C SER A 101 13.76 8.51 2.52
N GLU A 102 12.50 8.75 2.18
CA GLU A 102 12.01 10.09 1.82
C GLU A 102 12.14 11.07 3.00
N LYS A 103 11.77 10.62 4.20
CA LYS A 103 11.90 11.41 5.43
C LYS A 103 13.35 11.75 5.75
N ILE A 104 14.24 10.77 5.62
CA ILE A 104 15.69 10.95 5.84
C ILE A 104 16.26 11.96 4.85
N LEU A 105 15.95 11.80 3.56
CA LEU A 105 16.36 12.76 2.54
C LEU A 105 15.81 14.16 2.84
N LEU A 106 14.53 14.29 3.16
CA LEU A 106 13.91 15.60 3.39
C LEU A 106 14.53 16.29 4.60
N SER A 107 14.80 15.52 5.66
CA SER A 107 15.50 15.96 6.86
C SER A 107 16.92 16.44 6.53
N TRP A 108 17.68 15.62 5.80
CA TRP A 108 19.03 15.96 5.35
C TRP A 108 19.03 17.25 4.52
N VAL A 109 18.11 17.38 3.58
CA VAL A 109 18.02 18.58 2.72
C VAL A 109 17.77 19.81 3.57
N ARG A 110 16.74 19.79 4.42
CA ARG A 110 16.38 20.93 5.28
C ARG A 110 17.50 21.33 6.23
N GLN A 111 18.19 20.36 6.82
CA GLN A 111 19.34 20.60 7.68
C GLN A 111 20.44 21.36 6.93
N ASN A 112 20.71 20.97 5.69
CA ASN A 112 21.76 21.57 4.86
C ASN A 112 21.35 22.87 4.16
N THR A 113 20.06 23.16 4.05
CA THR A 113 19.55 24.41 3.47
C THR A 113 19.07 25.42 4.51
N ARG A 114 19.21 25.13 5.80
CA ARG A 114 18.69 25.98 6.90
C ARG A 114 19.23 27.42 6.90
N GLN A 115 20.42 27.64 6.34
CA GLN A 115 21.09 28.94 6.29
C GLN A 115 20.63 29.82 5.12
N TYR A 116 19.74 29.33 4.25
CA TYR A 116 19.27 30.05 3.07
C TYR A 116 17.78 30.43 3.25
N PRO A 117 17.47 31.67 3.63
CA PRO A 117 16.10 32.07 3.99
C PRO A 117 15.09 31.93 2.85
N GLN A 118 15.54 32.03 1.60
CA GLN A 118 14.70 31.88 0.42
C GLN A 118 14.38 30.42 0.07
N VAL A 119 15.01 29.45 0.76
CA VAL A 119 14.87 28.02 0.44
C VAL A 119 14.09 27.33 1.55
N ASN A 120 12.87 26.90 1.21
CA ASN A 120 12.05 26.08 2.11
C ASN A 120 11.62 24.79 1.42
N VAL A 121 12.30 23.70 1.75
CA VAL A 121 12.01 22.38 1.18
C VAL A 121 11.04 21.62 2.07
N VAL A 122 9.85 21.32 1.53
CA VAL A 122 8.79 20.57 2.23
C VAL A 122 8.32 19.34 1.47
N ASN A 123 8.70 19.20 0.19
CA ASN A 123 8.36 18.06 -0.66
C ASN A 123 9.48 17.79 -1.68
N PHE A 124 9.35 16.72 -2.48
CA PHE A 124 10.26 16.38 -3.59
C PHE A 124 9.68 16.74 -4.97
N SER A 125 8.85 17.78 -5.06
CA SER A 125 8.26 18.26 -6.31
C SER A 125 8.36 19.79 -6.38
N SER A 126 7.30 20.52 -6.07
CA SER A 126 7.25 21.98 -6.20
C SER A 126 8.28 22.73 -5.36
N SER A 127 8.82 22.17 -4.28
CA SER A 127 9.92 22.80 -3.52
C SER A 127 11.24 22.92 -4.28
N TRP A 128 11.35 22.33 -5.47
CA TRP A 128 12.59 22.23 -6.25
C TRP A 128 12.53 22.95 -7.60
N ASN A 129 11.35 23.41 -8.01
CA ASN A 129 11.11 23.88 -9.37
C ASN A 129 11.76 25.24 -9.69
N ASP A 130 12.11 26.02 -8.67
CA ASP A 130 12.77 27.32 -8.81
C ASP A 130 14.31 27.22 -8.91
N GLY A 131 14.85 26.01 -8.73
CA GLY A 131 16.29 25.71 -8.76
C GLY A 131 17.09 26.16 -7.54
N LEU A 132 16.50 26.86 -6.57
CA LEU A 132 17.26 27.39 -5.41
C LEU A 132 17.69 26.26 -4.47
N ALA A 133 16.83 25.26 -4.24
CA ALA A 133 17.14 24.12 -3.36
C ALA A 133 18.38 23.33 -3.81
N PHE A 134 18.53 23.07 -5.13
CA PHE A 134 19.71 22.39 -5.66
C PHE A 134 20.99 23.19 -5.46
N ASN A 135 20.96 24.49 -5.76
CA ASN A 135 22.11 25.35 -5.56
C ASN A 135 22.48 25.46 -4.07
N ALA A 136 21.49 25.57 -3.18
CA ALA A 136 21.73 25.71 -1.74
C ALA A 136 22.41 24.47 -1.16
N LEU A 137 22.02 23.27 -1.60
CA LEU A 137 22.66 22.02 -1.19
C LEU A 137 24.11 21.90 -1.65
N ILE A 138 24.41 22.35 -2.86
CA ILE A 138 25.79 22.34 -3.38
C ILE A 138 26.61 23.37 -2.60
N HIS A 139 26.10 24.60 -2.46
CA HIS A 139 26.80 25.70 -1.80
C HIS A 139 27.02 25.46 -0.30
N SER A 140 26.10 24.78 0.40
CA SER A 140 26.26 24.50 1.83
C SER A 140 27.44 23.59 2.15
N HIS A 141 27.76 22.67 1.23
CA HIS A 141 28.89 21.75 1.36
C HIS A 141 30.15 22.24 0.65
N ARG A 142 29.99 23.09 -0.38
CA ARG A 142 31.04 23.57 -1.28
C ARG A 142 30.85 25.06 -1.61
N PRO A 143 30.96 25.96 -0.60
CA PRO A 143 30.72 27.39 -0.78
C PRO A 143 31.76 28.05 -1.72
N GLU A 144 32.90 27.41 -1.96
CA GLU A 144 33.96 27.88 -2.84
C GLU A 144 33.60 27.83 -4.34
N LEU A 145 32.57 27.05 -4.72
CA LEU A 145 32.27 26.79 -6.14
C LEU A 145 31.58 27.96 -6.86
N PHE A 146 30.87 28.80 -6.12
CA PHE A 146 30.16 29.97 -6.62
C PHE A 146 29.63 30.83 -5.46
N ASP A 147 29.38 32.11 -5.73
CA ASP A 147 28.72 33.00 -4.77
C ASP A 147 27.20 32.80 -4.81
N TRP A 148 26.58 32.60 -3.64
CA TRP A 148 25.13 32.51 -3.49
C TRP A 148 24.39 33.73 -4.04
N SER A 149 24.93 34.93 -3.84
CA SER A 149 24.27 36.17 -4.28
C SER A 149 24.08 36.23 -5.79
N ALA A 150 24.98 35.58 -6.54
CA ALA A 150 24.92 35.49 -8.00
C ALA A 150 23.85 34.50 -8.49
N VAL A 151 23.46 33.51 -7.67
CA VAL A 151 22.38 32.57 -7.97
C VAL A 151 21.02 33.20 -7.66
N GLU A 152 20.92 33.88 -6.51
CA GLU A 152 19.70 34.56 -6.05
C GLU A 152 19.22 35.60 -7.07
N LYS A 153 20.15 36.37 -7.65
CA LYS A 153 19.87 37.40 -8.67
C LYS A 153 19.42 36.85 -10.02
N LYS A 154 19.63 35.55 -10.32
CA LYS A 154 19.12 34.97 -11.58
C LYS A 154 17.60 34.97 -11.53
N THR A 155 16.94 35.47 -12.56
CA THR A 155 15.47 35.57 -12.60
C THR A 155 14.81 34.31 -13.15
N SER A 156 15.54 33.54 -13.96
CA SER A 156 15.05 32.31 -14.58
C SER A 156 15.34 31.09 -13.71
N ALA A 157 14.30 30.29 -13.43
CA ALA A 157 14.44 29.00 -12.77
C ALA A 157 15.30 28.02 -13.59
N ILE A 158 15.13 28.04 -14.92
CA ILE A 158 15.91 27.22 -15.86
C ILE A 158 17.41 27.53 -15.72
N ASP A 159 17.79 28.80 -15.64
CA ASP A 159 19.21 29.19 -15.50
C ASP A 159 19.80 28.76 -14.15
N ARG A 160 18.99 28.78 -13.08
CA ARG A 160 19.41 28.30 -11.76
C ARG A 160 19.60 26.78 -11.75
N LEU A 161 18.69 26.04 -12.38
CA LEU A 161 18.74 24.59 -12.53
C LEU A 161 19.93 24.16 -13.38
N GLU A 162 20.10 24.78 -14.54
CA GLU A 162 21.24 24.56 -15.45
C GLU A 162 22.57 24.84 -14.73
N HIS A 163 22.65 25.92 -13.97
CA HIS A 163 23.82 26.23 -13.15
C HIS A 163 24.09 25.13 -12.11
N ALA A 164 23.09 24.69 -11.35
CA ALA A 164 23.25 23.64 -10.35
C ALA A 164 23.72 22.32 -10.96
N PHE A 165 23.08 21.90 -12.06
CA PHE A 165 23.40 20.64 -12.73
C PHE A 165 24.79 20.66 -13.37
N SER A 166 25.19 21.78 -13.98
CA SER A 166 26.54 21.96 -14.52
C SER A 166 27.61 21.95 -13.43
N LYS A 167 27.37 22.59 -12.27
CA LYS A 167 28.30 22.56 -11.14
C LYS A 167 28.43 21.16 -10.52
N ALA A 168 27.31 20.45 -10.40
CA ALA A 168 27.28 19.08 -9.89
C ALA A 168 28.04 18.10 -10.82
N GLU A 169 27.87 18.23 -12.13
CA GLU A 169 28.59 17.41 -13.11
C GLU A 169 30.10 17.69 -13.07
N GLN A 170 30.50 18.96 -13.18
CA GLN A 170 31.91 19.35 -13.30
C GLN A 170 32.72 19.09 -12.03
N HIS A 171 32.13 19.29 -10.84
CA HIS A 171 32.88 19.29 -9.59
C HIS A 171 32.54 18.12 -8.66
N LEU A 172 31.35 17.51 -8.80
CA LEU A 172 30.91 16.39 -7.96
C LEU A 172 30.81 15.07 -8.74
N GLY A 173 31.02 15.09 -10.07
CA GLY A 173 30.91 13.90 -10.93
C GLY A 173 29.49 13.33 -10.97
N ILE A 174 28.47 14.17 -10.76
CA ILE A 174 27.07 13.76 -10.79
C ILE A 174 26.52 13.95 -12.21
N GLU A 175 26.08 12.85 -12.80
CA GLU A 175 25.49 12.82 -14.13
C GLU A 175 24.19 13.62 -14.22
N ARG A 176 23.96 14.26 -15.37
CA ARG A 176 22.78 15.11 -15.63
C ARG A 176 21.52 14.28 -15.93
N LEU A 177 20.98 13.65 -14.88
CA LEU A 177 19.77 12.83 -15.00
C LEU A 177 18.52 13.67 -15.30
N LEU A 178 18.46 14.91 -14.81
CA LEU A 178 17.35 15.84 -14.99
C LEU A 178 17.72 16.92 -15.99
N ASP A 179 16.75 17.31 -16.82
CA ASP A 179 16.89 18.49 -17.68
C ASP A 179 16.19 19.68 -17.02
N PRO A 180 16.77 20.91 -17.10
CA PRO A 180 16.21 22.09 -16.46
C PRO A 180 14.74 22.36 -16.81
N GLU A 181 14.35 22.15 -18.07
CA GLU A 181 12.98 22.36 -18.56
C GLU A 181 11.96 21.40 -17.93
N ASP A 182 12.38 20.19 -17.60
CA ASP A 182 11.51 19.16 -17.00
C ASP A 182 11.28 19.40 -15.50
N VAL A 183 12.12 20.24 -14.88
CA VAL A 183 12.05 20.61 -13.46
C VAL A 183 11.47 22.01 -13.27
N ALA A 184 11.65 22.93 -14.21
CA ALA A 184 11.11 24.30 -14.16
C ALA A 184 9.60 24.37 -14.46
N VAL A 185 8.82 23.44 -13.89
CA VAL A 185 7.36 23.33 -14.02
C VAL A 185 6.69 23.38 -12.65
N SER A 186 5.37 23.62 -12.59
CA SER A 186 4.68 23.77 -11.29
C SER A 186 4.75 22.53 -10.41
N HIS A 187 4.75 21.34 -11.02
CA HIS A 187 4.75 20.06 -10.30
C HIS A 187 5.72 19.05 -10.95
N PRO A 188 7.04 19.17 -10.71
CA PRO A 188 8.04 18.25 -11.23
C PRO A 188 7.81 16.81 -10.74
N ASP A 189 8.25 15.82 -11.51
CA ASP A 189 8.10 14.42 -11.13
C ASP A 189 8.88 14.08 -9.85
N LYS A 190 8.15 13.66 -8.82
CA LYS A 190 8.68 13.38 -7.49
C LYS A 190 9.83 12.36 -7.50
N LYS A 191 9.65 11.28 -8.26
CA LYS A 191 10.61 10.16 -8.31
C LYS A 191 11.92 10.61 -8.95
N SER A 192 11.83 11.39 -10.02
CA SER A 192 12.98 11.95 -10.73
C SER A 192 13.78 12.91 -9.84
N ILE A 193 13.12 13.78 -9.05
CA ILE A 193 13.79 14.64 -8.05
C ILE A 193 14.48 13.79 -6.98
N ILE A 194 13.80 12.79 -6.40
CA ILE A 194 14.39 11.90 -5.39
C ILE A 194 15.65 11.22 -5.93
N MET A 195 15.63 10.72 -7.17
CA MET A 195 16.79 10.08 -7.81
C MET A 195 18.01 11.00 -7.89
N TYR A 196 17.79 12.25 -8.31
CA TYR A 196 18.88 13.21 -8.43
C TYR A 196 19.40 13.65 -7.05
N VAL A 197 18.51 13.93 -6.11
CA VAL A 197 18.88 14.28 -4.73
C VAL A 197 19.62 13.13 -4.03
N THR A 198 19.24 11.89 -4.30
CA THR A 198 19.96 10.71 -3.79
C THR A 198 21.39 10.64 -4.36
N SER A 199 21.57 11.06 -5.61
CA SER A 199 22.90 11.13 -6.23
C SER A 199 23.78 12.20 -5.56
N LEU A 200 23.20 13.33 -5.18
CA LEU A 200 23.87 14.35 -4.34
C LEU A 200 24.20 13.80 -2.94
N PHE A 201 23.23 13.17 -2.27
CA PHE A 201 23.40 12.57 -0.95
C PHE A 201 24.53 11.54 -0.92
N ARG A 202 24.70 10.77 -2.01
CA ARG A 202 25.76 9.75 -2.11
C ARG A 202 27.16 10.34 -2.05
N VAL A 203 27.38 11.53 -2.62
CA VAL A 203 28.72 12.13 -2.77
C VAL A 203 29.01 13.24 -1.76
N LEU A 204 27.98 13.75 -1.09
CA LEU A 204 28.08 14.75 -0.04
C LEU A 204 28.02 14.10 1.36
N PRO A 205 28.50 14.78 2.41
CA PRO A 205 28.38 14.32 3.79
C PRO A 205 26.96 13.88 4.18
N GLN A 206 26.82 12.64 4.64
CA GLN A 206 25.54 11.99 4.95
C GLN A 206 25.06 12.22 6.39
N SER A 207 25.46 13.34 7.02
CA SER A 207 25.10 13.63 8.40
C SER A 207 23.64 14.08 8.52
N VAL A 208 22.83 13.30 9.24
CA VAL A 208 21.42 13.60 9.55
C VAL A 208 21.21 13.44 11.06
N SER A 209 20.65 14.46 11.71
CA SER A 209 20.39 14.41 13.16
C SER A 209 18.95 13.95 13.46
N MET A 210 18.73 13.35 14.64
CA MET A 210 17.38 12.93 15.06
C MET A 210 16.44 14.13 15.24
N GLU A 211 16.96 15.29 15.64
CA GLU A 211 16.19 16.53 15.76
C GLU A 211 15.69 17.01 14.40
N ALA A 212 16.54 16.92 13.36
CA ALA A 212 16.15 17.26 12.00
C ALA A 212 15.05 16.31 11.47
N ILE A 213 15.02 15.05 11.93
CA ILE A 213 14.00 14.07 11.55
C ILE A 213 12.66 14.40 12.22
N GLN A 214 12.69 14.80 13.49
CA GLN A 214 11.49 15.22 14.23
C GLN A 214 10.91 16.53 13.68
N GLU A 215 11.75 17.48 13.26
CA GLU A 215 11.30 18.73 12.63
C GLU A 215 10.42 18.44 11.39
N VAL A 216 10.82 17.45 10.57
CA VAL A 216 10.04 17.01 9.40
C VAL A 216 8.69 16.41 9.79
N GLU A 217 8.58 15.73 10.94
CA GLU A 217 7.30 15.20 11.43
C GLU A 217 6.34 16.30 11.90
N SER A 218 6.90 17.42 12.39
CA SER A 218 6.13 18.57 12.85
C SER A 218 5.66 19.50 11.72
N LEU A 219 6.18 19.32 10.49
CA LEU A 219 5.73 20.09 9.34
C LEU A 219 4.24 19.83 9.09
N PRO A 220 3.44 20.87 8.74
CA PRO A 220 2.06 20.67 8.33
C PRO A 220 2.04 19.67 7.18
N SER A 221 1.38 18.53 7.38
CA SER A 221 1.08 17.65 6.26
C SER A 221 0.28 18.46 5.27
N ALA A 222 0.70 18.50 4.00
CA ALA A 222 0.03 19.25 2.93
C ALA A 222 -1.47 18.88 2.77
N THR A 223 -1.96 17.90 3.50
CA THR A 223 -3.36 17.49 3.64
C THR A 223 -4.27 18.54 4.33
N THR A 224 -3.75 19.49 5.12
CA THR A 224 -4.60 20.40 5.93
C THR A 224 -4.65 21.87 5.48
N ALA A 225 -3.97 22.30 4.41
CA ALA A 225 -3.90 23.71 4.02
C ALA A 225 -4.33 24.05 2.57
N GLY A 226 -5.03 23.13 1.87
CA GLY A 226 -5.33 23.30 0.44
C GLY A 226 -6.67 22.72 -0.01
N VAL A 227 -7.78 23.08 0.64
CA VAL A 227 -9.10 23.01 -0.01
C VAL A 227 -9.14 24.10 -1.08
N SER A 228 -8.69 23.76 -2.30
CA SER A 228 -9.12 24.28 -3.61
C SER A 228 -8.06 23.98 -4.67
N ARG A 229 -8.16 22.82 -5.32
CA ARG A 229 -8.12 22.62 -6.79
C ARG A 229 -7.86 21.14 -7.10
N VAL A 230 -8.81 20.58 -7.83
CA VAL A 230 -8.82 19.23 -8.39
C VAL A 230 -7.57 18.97 -9.23
N THR A 231 -6.74 18.03 -8.79
CA THR A 231 -5.99 17.09 -9.63
C THR A 231 -5.71 15.85 -8.80
N THR A 232 -6.43 14.78 -9.13
CA THR A 232 -6.22 13.39 -8.73
C THR A 232 -4.76 13.00 -8.95
N GLU A 233 -4.07 12.56 -7.91
CA GLU A 233 -2.98 11.56 -8.01
C GLU A 233 -2.64 11.02 -6.62
N GLU A 234 -2.95 9.74 -6.46
CA GLU A 234 -2.81 8.91 -5.26
C GLU A 234 -1.34 8.74 -4.85
N HIS A 235 -1.06 8.95 -3.57
CA HIS A 235 0.06 8.31 -2.88
C HIS A 235 -0.41 7.90 -1.48
N TYR A 236 -0.76 6.62 -1.35
CA TYR A 236 -1.03 5.96 -0.08
C TYR A 236 0.20 6.02 0.84
N ARG A 237 0.08 6.70 1.98
CA ARG A 237 1.03 6.60 3.11
C ARG A 237 0.37 5.73 4.19
N ILE A 238 0.77 4.47 4.28
CA ILE A 238 0.55 3.67 5.49
C ILE A 238 1.53 4.19 6.55
N GLN A 239 1.01 4.92 7.54
CA GLN A 239 1.74 5.33 8.73
C GLN A 239 1.38 4.35 9.86
N THR A 240 2.16 3.28 10.01
CA THR A 240 2.12 2.40 11.19
C THR A 240 2.70 3.15 12.39
N GLN A 241 1.86 3.94 13.08
CA GLN A 241 2.21 4.50 14.39
C GLN A 241 2.13 3.40 15.45
N GLN A 242 3.26 2.76 15.76
CA GLN A 242 3.44 2.13 17.06
C GLN A 242 3.60 3.23 18.12
N ARG A 243 2.51 3.55 18.84
CA ARG A 243 2.62 4.30 20.09
C ARG A 243 2.91 3.33 21.23
N PHE A 244 4.18 3.22 21.61
CA PHE A 244 4.54 2.94 22.99
C PHE A 244 4.15 4.16 23.83
N SER A 245 3.16 4.02 24.71
CA SER A 245 2.85 5.02 25.73
C SER A 245 3.47 4.57 27.05
N GLN A 246 4.41 5.36 27.58
CA GLN A 246 4.74 5.34 28.99
C GLN A 246 4.32 6.65 29.65
N GLN A 247 3.52 6.46 30.71
CA GLN A 247 3.32 7.28 31.91
C GLN A 247 2.56 8.60 31.78
N ILE A 248 1.37 8.63 32.39
CA ILE A 248 0.93 9.65 33.37
C ILE A 248 0.03 8.92 34.40
N THR A 249 0.31 9.17 35.69
CA THR A 249 -0.30 8.62 36.90
C THR A 249 -1.51 9.44 37.34
N VAL A 250 -2.68 8.84 37.64
CA VAL A 250 -3.60 9.29 38.73
C VAL A 250 -4.49 8.13 39.25
N SER A 251 -4.29 7.83 40.54
CA SER A 251 -5.15 7.28 41.62
C SER A 251 -6.43 6.48 41.33
N VAL A 252 -6.46 5.25 41.88
CA VAL A 252 -7.61 4.34 42.01
C VAL A 252 -8.40 4.62 43.29
N ALA A 253 -9.72 4.77 43.19
CA ALA A 253 -10.65 4.50 44.29
C ALA A 253 -11.36 3.15 44.03
N GLN A 254 -11.45 2.36 45.09
CA GLN A 254 -11.75 0.93 45.11
C GLN A 254 -13.22 0.59 44.78
N GLY A 255 -13.42 -0.54 44.09
CA GLY A 255 -14.71 -1.24 44.00
C GLY A 255 -14.55 -2.62 43.36
N ARG A 256 -14.51 -3.68 44.17
CA ARG A 256 -14.38 -5.09 43.76
C ARG A 256 -15.69 -5.64 43.18
N VAL A 257 -15.62 -6.32 42.03
CA VAL A 257 -16.45 -7.50 41.72
C VAL A 257 -15.60 -8.54 40.97
N ARG A 258 -15.52 -9.77 41.51
CA ARG A 258 -15.03 -11.04 40.89
C ARG A 258 -16.24 -11.65 40.13
N SER A 259 -16.19 -12.34 38.98
CA SER A 259 -15.31 -13.40 38.40
C SER A 259 -15.98 -13.86 37.05
N PRO A 260 -15.67 -15.03 36.42
CA PRO A 260 -14.44 -15.46 35.71
C PRO A 260 -14.72 -15.98 34.26
N SER A 261 -13.78 -15.86 33.32
CA SER A 261 -13.59 -16.79 32.17
C SER A 261 -12.34 -16.41 31.35
N PRO A 262 -11.50 -17.37 30.89
CA PRO A 262 -10.24 -17.09 30.23
C PRO A 262 -10.40 -16.99 28.71
N GLN A 263 -10.22 -15.80 28.13
CA GLN A 263 -9.99 -15.65 26.68
C GLN A 263 -8.49 -15.52 26.41
N PRO A 264 -7.91 -16.32 25.49
CA PRO A 264 -6.56 -16.09 25.01
C PRO A 264 -6.54 -14.84 24.12
N ARG A 265 -5.71 -13.86 24.47
CA ARG A 265 -5.35 -12.73 23.59
C ARG A 265 -4.70 -13.27 22.32
N TYR A 266 -5.41 -13.21 21.20
CA TYR A 266 -4.80 -13.43 19.89
C TYR A 266 -4.25 -12.11 19.35
N LYS A 267 -2.97 -12.12 18.98
CA LYS A 267 -2.23 -10.98 18.44
C LYS A 267 -2.64 -10.77 16.98
N SER A 268 -2.76 -9.50 16.60
CA SER A 268 -2.99 -9.01 15.24
C SER A 268 -1.98 -9.60 14.26
N TYR A 269 -2.50 -10.31 13.24
CA TYR A 269 -1.80 -10.62 12.00
C TYR A 269 -2.56 -9.94 10.87
N ALA A 270 -1.96 -8.91 10.28
CA ALA A 270 -2.43 -8.30 9.04
C ALA A 270 -1.41 -8.65 7.96
N TYR A 271 -1.77 -9.55 7.04
CA TYR A 271 -1.03 -9.74 5.78
C TYR A 271 -1.92 -10.26 4.64
N THR A 272 -2.00 -9.41 3.60
CA THR A 272 -2.37 -9.60 2.17
C THR A 272 -3.71 -10.21 1.77
N GLN A 273 -4.63 -9.32 1.37
CA GLN A 273 -5.79 -9.59 0.50
C GLN A 273 -5.59 -9.14 -0.97
N ALA A 274 -4.35 -8.92 -1.42
CA ALA A 274 -4.11 -8.35 -2.76
C ALA A 274 -4.30 -9.34 -3.94
N ALA A 275 -4.68 -10.59 -3.72
CA ALA A 275 -4.83 -11.58 -4.79
C ALA A 275 -6.25 -11.71 -5.37
N TYR A 276 -7.30 -11.16 -4.73
CA TYR A 276 -8.68 -11.56 -5.05
C TYR A 276 -9.69 -10.40 -5.03
N VAL A 277 -9.46 -9.37 -5.85
CA VAL A 277 -10.51 -8.38 -6.17
C VAL A 277 -10.74 -8.38 -7.68
N LYS A 278 -11.95 -8.79 -8.09
CA LYS A 278 -12.37 -8.98 -9.48
C LYS A 278 -12.62 -7.63 -10.19
N SER A 279 -12.16 -7.51 -11.44
CA SER A 279 -12.72 -6.62 -12.45
C SER A 279 -13.48 -7.46 -13.48
N PRO A 280 -14.64 -7.01 -14.00
CA PRO A 280 -15.59 -7.86 -14.73
C PRO A 280 -15.21 -8.02 -16.22
N GLU A 281 -14.10 -8.70 -16.52
CA GLU A 281 -13.74 -9.07 -17.90
C GLU A 281 -13.04 -10.44 -17.98
N GLN A 282 -13.67 -11.52 -17.49
CA GLN A 282 -13.14 -12.87 -17.69
C GLN A 282 -14.22 -13.90 -18.02
N LYS A 283 -14.83 -13.75 -19.20
CA LYS A 283 -15.49 -14.89 -19.88
C LYS A 283 -14.57 -15.61 -20.88
N ARG A 284 -13.28 -15.23 -20.96
CA ARG A 284 -12.30 -15.79 -21.90
C ARG A 284 -11.11 -16.54 -21.26
N ARG A 285 -11.02 -16.59 -19.93
CA ARG A 285 -9.89 -17.21 -19.19
C ARG A 285 -10.12 -18.64 -18.69
N ARG A 286 -11.09 -19.37 -19.25
CA ARG A 286 -11.36 -20.76 -18.83
C ARG A 286 -10.37 -21.81 -19.39
N PHE A 287 -9.31 -21.39 -20.09
CA PHE A 287 -8.42 -22.29 -20.84
C PHE A 287 -6.90 -22.11 -20.57
N THR A 288 -6.49 -21.21 -19.67
CA THR A 288 -5.04 -20.90 -19.47
C THR A 288 -4.48 -21.23 -18.09
N GLU A 289 -5.29 -21.60 -17.10
CA GLU A 289 -4.81 -21.96 -15.76
C GLU A 289 -4.35 -23.43 -15.64
N GLN A 290 -4.71 -24.28 -16.62
CA GLN A 290 -4.23 -25.66 -16.70
C GLN A 290 -2.72 -25.77 -17.01
N GLU A 291 -2.11 -24.73 -17.60
CA GLU A 291 -0.69 -24.74 -18.00
C GLU A 291 0.28 -24.34 -16.87
N GLU A 292 -0.17 -23.66 -15.80
CA GLU A 292 0.72 -23.18 -14.73
C GLU A 292 1.09 -24.27 -13.70
N LEU A 293 0.22 -25.26 -13.49
CA LEU A 293 0.54 -26.45 -12.68
C LEU A 293 1.56 -27.37 -13.37
N GLN A 294 1.64 -27.35 -14.71
CA GLN A 294 2.63 -28.10 -15.49
C GLN A 294 4.00 -27.42 -15.56
N ARG A 295 4.09 -26.08 -15.42
CA ARG A 295 5.36 -25.32 -15.54
C ARG A 295 6.22 -25.27 -14.28
N GLY A 296 5.73 -25.78 -13.14
CA GLY A 296 6.48 -25.83 -11.86
C GLY A 296 7.40 -27.05 -11.67
N LEU A 297 7.48 -27.94 -12.66
CA LEU A 297 8.21 -29.20 -12.59
C LEU A 297 9.68 -29.02 -13.01
N SER A 298 10.50 -28.41 -12.15
CA SER A 298 11.96 -28.65 -12.25
C SER A 298 12.24 -30.07 -11.76
N PRO A 299 12.94 -30.93 -12.53
CA PRO A 299 13.22 -32.30 -12.12
C PRO A 299 14.03 -32.31 -10.82
N LEU A 300 13.57 -33.08 -9.84
CA LEU A 300 14.41 -33.50 -8.72
C LEU A 300 15.57 -34.35 -9.28
N PRO A 301 16.76 -34.34 -8.66
CA PRO A 301 17.86 -35.18 -9.11
C PRO A 301 17.45 -36.67 -9.12
N PRO A 302 17.83 -37.44 -10.15
CA PRO A 302 17.39 -38.82 -10.34
C PRO A 302 17.89 -39.71 -9.18
N GLY A 303 16.99 -40.54 -8.64
CA GLY A 303 17.28 -41.49 -7.56
C GLY A 303 16.95 -41.02 -6.13
N SER A 304 16.16 -39.96 -5.97
CA SER A 304 15.81 -39.42 -4.63
C SER A 304 14.38 -39.72 -4.14
N THR A 305 13.53 -40.32 -4.98
CA THR A 305 12.12 -40.57 -4.66
C THR A 305 11.76 -42.04 -4.90
N SER A 306 11.35 -42.76 -3.85
CA SER A 306 10.77 -44.11 -3.97
C SER A 306 9.25 -44.03 -4.11
N LEU A 307 8.64 -45.04 -4.75
CA LEU A 307 7.19 -45.16 -4.84
C LEU A 307 6.51 -45.10 -3.46
N GLU A 308 7.08 -45.77 -2.45
CA GLU A 308 6.59 -45.74 -1.07
C GLU A 308 6.60 -44.33 -0.46
N SER A 309 7.68 -43.57 -0.66
CA SER A 309 7.79 -42.20 -0.14
C SER A 309 6.80 -41.22 -0.81
N TYR A 310 6.53 -41.43 -2.10
CA TYR A 310 5.51 -40.70 -2.85
C TYR A 310 4.11 -41.04 -2.35
N GLN A 311 3.80 -42.33 -2.20
CA GLN A 311 2.49 -42.80 -1.70
C GLN A 311 2.19 -42.25 -0.30
N ALA A 312 3.16 -42.29 0.62
CA ALA A 312 2.99 -41.71 1.95
C ALA A 312 2.75 -40.19 1.92
N SER A 313 3.48 -39.46 1.07
CA SER A 313 3.31 -38.01 0.91
C SER A 313 1.96 -37.65 0.26
N LEU A 314 1.51 -38.48 -0.70
CA LEU A 314 0.21 -38.33 -1.36
C LEU A 314 -0.93 -38.58 -0.37
N GLU A 315 -0.85 -39.63 0.44
CA GLU A 315 -1.86 -39.95 1.44
C GLU A 315 -2.02 -38.80 2.45
N GLU A 316 -0.92 -38.27 2.99
CA GLU A 316 -0.93 -37.12 3.90
C GLU A 316 -1.68 -35.93 3.30
N VAL A 317 -1.37 -35.58 2.04
CA VAL A 317 -2.02 -34.48 1.34
C VAL A 317 -3.49 -34.77 1.06
N LEU A 318 -3.86 -35.99 0.66
CA LEU A 318 -5.26 -36.35 0.39
C LEU A 318 -6.11 -36.38 1.66
N THR A 319 -5.57 -36.83 2.79
CA THR A 319 -6.24 -36.79 4.10
C THR A 319 -6.50 -35.35 4.53
N TRP A 320 -5.50 -34.48 4.41
CA TRP A 320 -5.69 -33.06 4.68
C TRP A 320 -6.72 -32.43 3.73
N LEU A 321 -6.65 -32.75 2.43
CA LEU A 321 -7.54 -32.19 1.43
C LEU A 321 -9.00 -32.58 1.67
N LEU A 322 -9.26 -33.83 2.10
CA LEU A 322 -10.59 -34.24 2.57
C LEU A 322 -11.08 -33.37 3.73
N SER A 323 -10.23 -33.18 4.76
CA SER A 323 -10.58 -32.33 5.90
C SER A 323 -10.82 -30.88 5.51
N ALA A 324 -10.07 -30.36 4.54
CA ALA A 324 -10.21 -28.99 4.05
C ALA A 324 -11.46 -28.80 3.19
N GLU A 325 -11.82 -29.79 2.37
CA GLU A 325 -13.08 -29.85 1.61
C GLU A 325 -14.30 -29.87 2.56
N ASP A 326 -14.28 -30.74 3.57
CA ASP A 326 -15.31 -30.81 4.61
C ASP A 326 -15.37 -29.51 5.41
N GLY A 327 -14.21 -28.93 5.74
CA GLY A 327 -14.09 -27.65 6.41
C GLY A 327 -14.73 -26.51 5.62
N LEU A 328 -14.57 -26.48 4.29
CA LEU A 328 -15.23 -25.49 3.44
C LEU A 328 -16.73 -25.75 3.34
N HIS A 329 -17.15 -27.02 3.19
CA HIS A 329 -18.55 -27.39 3.07
C HIS A 329 -19.34 -27.09 4.36
N GLY A 330 -18.69 -27.27 5.52
CA GLY A 330 -19.28 -27.01 6.83
C GLY A 330 -19.40 -25.53 7.20
N GLN A 331 -18.84 -24.61 6.42
CA GLN A 331 -18.99 -23.18 6.72
C GLN A 331 -20.44 -22.71 6.48
N PRO A 332 -21.02 -21.91 7.40
CA PRO A 332 -22.40 -21.46 7.30
C PRO A 332 -22.66 -20.59 6.07
N SER A 333 -23.93 -20.43 5.67
CA SER A 333 -24.29 -19.46 4.63
C SER A 333 -23.93 -18.04 5.03
N ILE A 334 -23.59 -17.19 4.05
CA ILE A 334 -23.26 -15.79 4.31
C ILE A 334 -24.45 -15.07 4.92
N SER A 335 -24.24 -14.40 6.07
CA SER A 335 -25.30 -13.69 6.78
C SER A 335 -25.71 -12.39 6.09
N THR A 336 -26.84 -11.82 6.51
CA THR A 336 -27.31 -10.48 6.14
C THR A 336 -26.96 -9.41 7.19
N HIS A 337 -26.33 -9.79 8.30
CA HIS A 337 -25.93 -8.89 9.38
C HIS A 337 -24.42 -8.62 9.35
N VAL A 338 -24.04 -7.35 9.47
CA VAL A 338 -22.65 -6.90 9.31
C VAL A 338 -21.68 -7.61 10.26
N GLU A 339 -22.01 -7.71 11.55
CA GLU A 339 -21.12 -8.33 12.54
C GLU A 339 -20.94 -9.84 12.30
N GLU A 340 -21.99 -10.53 11.90
CA GLU A 340 -21.92 -11.96 11.57
C GLU A 340 -21.11 -12.19 10.28
N VAL A 341 -21.28 -11.34 9.25
CA VAL A 341 -20.50 -11.41 8.02
C VAL A 341 -19.02 -11.13 8.28
N LYS A 342 -18.67 -10.19 9.18
CA LYS A 342 -17.27 -9.96 9.59
C LYS A 342 -16.66 -11.18 10.27
N GLU A 343 -17.38 -11.81 11.18
CA GLU A 343 -16.89 -13.03 11.84
C GLU A 343 -16.68 -14.15 10.82
N GLN A 344 -17.65 -14.34 9.91
CA GLN A 344 -17.53 -15.29 8.81
C GLN A 344 -16.34 -15.00 7.89
N PHE A 345 -16.08 -13.71 7.61
CA PHE A 345 -14.94 -13.26 6.83
C PHE A 345 -13.61 -13.57 7.53
N HIS A 346 -13.46 -13.24 8.80
CA HIS A 346 -12.23 -13.55 9.56
C HIS A 346 -11.98 -15.05 9.72
N MET A 347 -13.04 -15.83 9.94
CA MET A 347 -12.95 -17.28 9.97
C MET A 347 -12.49 -17.83 8.61
N HIS A 348 -13.02 -17.30 7.51
CA HIS A 348 -12.64 -17.72 6.17
C HIS A 348 -11.22 -17.27 5.78
N GLU A 349 -10.75 -16.11 6.25
CA GLU A 349 -9.36 -15.67 6.10
C GLU A 349 -8.38 -16.63 6.76
N GLY A 350 -8.68 -17.08 7.99
CA GLY A 350 -7.87 -18.10 8.68
C GLY A 350 -7.79 -19.40 7.86
N TYR A 351 -8.91 -19.82 7.30
CA TYR A 351 -8.98 -20.97 6.40
C TYR A 351 -8.16 -20.77 5.11
N MET A 352 -8.19 -19.58 4.50
CA MET A 352 -7.39 -19.26 3.30
C MET A 352 -5.89 -19.26 3.55
N VAL A 353 -5.46 -18.85 4.75
CA VAL A 353 -4.06 -18.96 5.18
C VAL A 353 -3.65 -20.43 5.28
N GLU A 354 -4.48 -21.26 5.92
CA GLU A 354 -4.23 -22.70 6.03
C GLU A 354 -4.18 -23.39 4.65
N LEU A 355 -5.06 -22.99 3.72
CA LEU A 355 -5.02 -23.48 2.35
C LEU A 355 -3.68 -23.13 1.68
N THR A 356 -3.22 -21.90 1.86
CA THR A 356 -1.97 -21.40 1.25
C THR A 356 -0.73 -22.10 1.81
N THR A 357 -0.68 -22.41 3.12
CA THR A 357 0.47 -23.11 3.71
C THR A 357 0.66 -24.52 3.13
N HIS A 358 -0.42 -25.19 2.74
CA HIS A 358 -0.40 -26.54 2.18
C HIS A 358 -0.17 -26.58 0.66
N GLN A 359 -0.25 -25.45 -0.05
CA GLN A 359 0.08 -25.34 -1.48
C GLN A 359 1.47 -25.93 -1.78
N GLY A 360 2.45 -25.67 -0.91
CA GLY A 360 3.80 -26.20 -1.05
C GLY A 360 3.86 -27.73 -0.97
N SER A 361 3.02 -28.34 -0.14
CA SER A 361 2.92 -29.80 0.03
C SER A 361 2.30 -30.48 -1.19
N VAL A 362 1.19 -29.95 -1.71
CA VAL A 362 0.58 -30.41 -2.97
C VAL A 362 1.60 -30.35 -4.12
N GLY A 363 2.31 -29.22 -4.24
CA GLY A 363 3.35 -29.07 -5.26
C GLY A 363 4.55 -30.01 -5.10
N ARG A 364 4.90 -30.42 -3.87
CA ARG A 364 5.95 -31.44 -3.63
C ARG A 364 5.50 -32.81 -4.11
N VAL A 365 4.27 -33.22 -3.81
CA VAL A 365 3.72 -34.52 -4.24
C VAL A 365 3.65 -34.60 -5.77
N LEU A 366 3.17 -33.55 -6.43
CA LEU A 366 3.12 -33.51 -7.91
C LEU A 366 4.52 -33.58 -8.55
N ARG A 367 5.54 -32.94 -7.96
CA ARG A 367 6.93 -33.06 -8.42
C ARG A 367 7.50 -34.46 -8.19
N ALA A 368 7.22 -35.08 -7.05
CA ALA A 368 7.66 -36.43 -6.75
C ALA A 368 7.03 -37.46 -7.72
N GLY A 369 5.73 -37.35 -8.00
CA GLY A 369 5.06 -38.18 -9.00
C GLY A 369 5.63 -37.98 -10.41
N ALA A 370 5.88 -36.73 -10.82
CA ALA A 370 6.50 -36.45 -12.11
C ALA A 370 7.93 -37.02 -12.24
N ALA A 371 8.70 -37.01 -11.15
CA ALA A 371 10.05 -37.60 -11.12
C ALA A 371 9.99 -39.12 -11.27
N LEU A 372 9.07 -39.79 -10.56
CA LEU A 372 8.86 -41.24 -10.68
C LEU A 372 8.49 -41.67 -12.10
N LEU A 373 7.60 -40.93 -12.76
CA LEU A 373 7.23 -41.17 -14.16
C LEU A 373 8.39 -40.94 -15.14
N ALA A 374 9.32 -40.05 -14.82
CA ALA A 374 10.47 -39.73 -15.67
C ALA A 374 11.62 -40.75 -15.54
N GLU A 375 11.76 -41.41 -14.38
CA GLU A 375 12.78 -42.42 -14.13
C GLU A 375 12.53 -43.73 -14.91
N GLY A 376 11.28 -44.02 -15.28
CA GLY A 376 10.92 -45.17 -16.13
C GLY A 376 11.15 -46.54 -15.49
N ASN A 377 11.30 -46.58 -14.16
CA ASN A 377 11.52 -47.80 -13.37
C ASN A 377 10.23 -48.45 -12.85
N LEU A 378 9.06 -47.92 -13.25
CA LEU A 378 7.73 -48.40 -12.85
C LEU A 378 7.17 -49.41 -13.85
N SER A 379 6.34 -50.34 -13.37
CA SER A 379 5.47 -51.14 -14.24
C SER A 379 4.48 -50.25 -15.01
N GLU A 380 3.97 -50.73 -16.14
CA GLU A 380 2.96 -50.02 -16.94
C GLU A 380 1.69 -49.71 -16.11
N ASP A 381 1.31 -50.62 -15.22
CA ASP A 381 0.20 -50.45 -14.28
C ASP A 381 0.50 -49.37 -13.21
N GLU A 382 1.71 -49.37 -12.65
CA GLU A 382 2.15 -48.41 -11.62
C GLU A 382 2.31 -46.99 -12.20
N ASP A 383 2.83 -46.86 -13.43
CA ASP A 383 2.93 -45.60 -14.14
C ASP A 383 1.54 -45.01 -14.42
N SER A 384 0.60 -45.84 -14.88
CA SER A 384 -0.80 -45.45 -15.08
C SER A 384 -1.46 -44.99 -13.77
N GLU A 385 -1.25 -45.73 -12.68
CA GLU A 385 -1.81 -45.40 -11.36
C GLU A 385 -1.27 -44.08 -10.83
N VAL A 386 0.05 -43.85 -10.92
CA VAL A 386 0.68 -42.58 -10.48
C VAL A 386 0.13 -41.40 -11.28
N ARG A 387 -0.10 -41.54 -12.60
CA ARG A 387 -0.73 -40.48 -13.42
C ARG A 387 -2.16 -40.18 -12.98
N GLU A 388 -2.95 -41.21 -12.71
CA GLU A 388 -4.33 -41.04 -12.25
C GLU A 388 -4.39 -40.34 -10.89
N GLN A 389 -3.54 -40.77 -9.95
CA GLN A 389 -3.41 -40.16 -8.62
C GLN A 389 -3.00 -38.69 -8.70
N MET A 390 -2.02 -38.34 -9.55
CA MET A 390 -1.61 -36.95 -9.77
C MET A 390 -2.74 -36.10 -10.36
N ASN A 391 -3.49 -36.64 -11.33
CA ASN A 391 -4.62 -35.96 -11.93
C ASN A 391 -5.75 -35.72 -10.92
N LEU A 392 -6.07 -36.74 -10.11
CA LEU A 392 -7.07 -36.65 -9.06
C LEU A 392 -6.69 -35.61 -8.00
N LEU A 393 -5.45 -35.65 -7.50
CA LEU A 393 -4.93 -34.68 -6.53
C LEU A 393 -5.04 -33.26 -7.09
N ASN A 394 -4.57 -33.05 -8.31
CA ASN A 394 -4.58 -31.74 -8.96
C ASN A 394 -6.02 -31.22 -9.16
N SER A 395 -6.93 -32.08 -9.61
CA SER A 395 -8.34 -31.72 -9.82
C SER A 395 -9.02 -31.33 -8.51
N ARG A 396 -8.82 -32.09 -7.43
CA ARG A 396 -9.44 -31.82 -6.13
C ARG A 396 -8.90 -30.55 -5.49
N TRP A 397 -7.57 -30.38 -5.53
CA TRP A 397 -6.90 -29.16 -5.07
C TRP A 397 -7.43 -27.91 -5.78
N GLU A 398 -7.51 -27.96 -7.11
CA GLU A 398 -7.97 -26.83 -7.90
C GLU A 398 -9.45 -26.51 -7.65
N HIS A 399 -10.29 -27.54 -7.54
CA HIS A 399 -11.69 -27.38 -7.20
C HIS A 399 -11.87 -26.71 -5.82
N LEU A 400 -11.15 -27.19 -4.81
CA LEU A 400 -11.16 -26.61 -3.47
C LEU A 400 -10.73 -25.14 -3.50
N ARG A 401 -9.59 -24.84 -4.13
CA ARG A 401 -9.05 -23.49 -4.27
C ARG A 401 -10.05 -22.52 -4.90
N VAL A 402 -10.66 -22.91 -6.03
CA VAL A 402 -11.65 -22.08 -6.74
C VAL A 402 -12.89 -21.87 -5.87
N ALA A 403 -13.39 -22.91 -5.20
CA ALA A 403 -14.56 -22.81 -4.33
C ALA A 403 -14.30 -21.89 -3.12
N SER A 404 -13.12 -21.96 -2.50
CA SER A 404 -12.72 -21.07 -1.41
C SER A 404 -12.62 -19.62 -1.88
N MET A 405 -11.98 -19.36 -3.03
CA MET A 405 -11.88 -18.02 -3.59
C MET A 405 -13.25 -17.42 -3.93
N GLU A 406 -14.17 -18.22 -4.48
CA GLU A 406 -15.53 -17.76 -4.77
C GLU A 406 -16.27 -17.39 -3.49
N ARG A 407 -16.09 -18.15 -2.40
CA ARG A 407 -16.66 -17.82 -1.09
C ARG A 407 -16.08 -16.54 -0.50
N GLN A 408 -14.75 -16.35 -0.54
CA GLN A 408 -14.09 -15.10 -0.14
C GLN A 408 -14.67 -13.89 -0.89
N ASN A 409 -14.79 -14.00 -2.21
CA ASN A 409 -15.35 -12.92 -3.03
C ASN A 409 -16.79 -12.58 -2.62
N ARG A 410 -17.63 -13.59 -2.38
CA ARG A 410 -19.02 -13.36 -1.94
C ARG A 410 -19.11 -12.73 -0.55
N LEU A 411 -18.27 -13.17 0.39
CA LEU A 411 -18.21 -12.55 1.73
C LEU A 411 -17.83 -11.08 1.62
N HIS A 412 -16.87 -10.78 0.74
CA HIS A 412 -16.44 -9.43 0.46
C HIS A 412 -17.57 -8.58 -0.17
N GLU A 413 -18.22 -9.08 -1.23
CA GLU A 413 -19.36 -8.41 -1.89
C GLU A 413 -20.52 -8.10 -0.94
N VAL A 414 -20.88 -9.04 -0.06
CA VAL A 414 -21.97 -8.84 0.92
C VAL A 414 -21.57 -7.82 1.99
N LEU A 415 -20.34 -7.88 2.50
CA LEU A 415 -19.86 -6.91 3.50
C LEU A 415 -19.88 -5.49 2.94
N MET A 416 -19.42 -5.36 1.70
CA MET A 416 -19.45 -4.15 0.88
C MET A 416 -20.86 -3.58 0.69
N GLU A 417 -21.81 -4.42 0.31
CA GLU A 417 -23.21 -4.03 0.13
C GLU A 417 -23.83 -3.53 1.45
N LEU A 418 -23.61 -4.25 2.55
CA LEU A 418 -24.14 -3.88 3.86
C LEU A 418 -23.53 -2.57 4.36
N GLN A 419 -22.23 -2.35 4.15
CA GLN A 419 -21.57 -1.09 4.51
C GLN A 419 -22.15 0.09 3.71
N ASN A 420 -22.32 -0.07 2.39
CA ASN A 420 -22.91 0.97 1.55
C ASN A 420 -24.35 1.29 1.98
N LYS A 421 -25.14 0.27 2.33
CA LYS A 421 -26.49 0.45 2.87
C LYS A 421 -26.49 1.26 4.18
N GLN A 422 -25.53 1.03 5.06
CA GLN A 422 -25.40 1.81 6.31
C GLN A 422 -24.95 3.25 6.06
N LEU A 423 -24.04 3.48 5.10
CA LEU A 423 -23.63 4.83 4.68
C LEU A 423 -24.81 5.62 4.09
N GLN A 424 -25.64 4.99 3.26
CA GLN A 424 -26.84 5.60 2.69
C GLN A 424 -27.84 5.98 3.79
N GLN A 425 -28.11 5.08 4.74
CA GLN A 425 -28.97 5.37 5.89
C GLN A 425 -28.48 6.57 6.71
N LEU A 426 -27.16 6.64 6.96
CA LEU A 426 -26.55 7.76 7.69
C LEU A 426 -26.66 9.08 6.91
N THR A 427 -26.49 9.03 5.59
CA THR A 427 -26.62 10.21 4.72
C THR A 427 -28.05 10.76 4.77
N GLU A 428 -29.04 9.89 4.61
CA GLU A 428 -30.47 10.25 4.68
C GLU A 428 -30.84 10.82 6.06
N TRP A 429 -30.35 10.19 7.14
CA TRP A 429 -30.56 10.68 8.50
C TRP A 429 -29.93 12.06 8.73
N LEU A 430 -28.72 12.30 8.20
CA LEU A 430 -28.05 13.60 8.32
C LEU A 430 -28.81 14.71 7.59
N ASP A 431 -29.35 14.43 6.41
CA ASP A 431 -30.13 15.41 5.65
C ASP A 431 -31.43 15.79 6.39
N VAL A 432 -32.13 14.81 6.99
CA VAL A 432 -33.30 15.05 7.85
C VAL A 432 -32.92 15.86 9.09
N THR A 433 -31.79 15.53 9.72
CA THR A 433 -31.29 16.21 10.92
C THR A 433 -30.88 17.65 10.63
N GLU A 434 -30.22 17.92 9.50
CA GLU A 434 -29.87 19.27 9.08
C GLU A 434 -31.13 20.12 8.82
N ALA A 435 -32.16 19.54 8.21
CA ALA A 435 -33.46 20.20 8.05
C ALA A 435 -34.13 20.50 9.40
N ARG A 436 -34.07 19.57 10.36
CA ARG A 436 -34.57 19.76 11.73
C ARG A 436 -33.82 20.89 12.45
N ILE A 437 -32.49 20.93 12.37
CA ILE A 437 -31.65 22.01 12.94
C ILE A 437 -32.04 23.36 12.35
N LYS A 438 -32.17 23.46 11.01
CA LYS A 438 -32.59 24.70 10.33
C LYS A 438 -33.96 25.17 10.83
N LYS A 439 -34.93 24.26 10.94
CA LYS A 439 -36.28 24.58 11.43
C LYS A 439 -36.25 25.13 12.86
N ILE A 440 -35.52 24.47 13.75
CA ILE A 440 -35.42 24.86 15.15
C ILE A 440 -34.68 26.20 15.30
N SER A 441 -33.60 26.42 14.55
CA SER A 441 -32.84 27.69 14.57
C SER A 441 -33.63 28.89 14.04
N ALA A 442 -34.61 28.66 13.15
CA ALA A 442 -35.42 29.72 12.56
C ALA A 442 -36.64 30.10 13.40
N GLN A 443 -36.98 29.31 14.42
CA GLN A 443 -38.11 29.62 15.30
C GLN A 443 -37.72 30.69 16.32
N PRO A 444 -38.50 31.78 16.45
CA PRO A 444 -38.29 32.74 17.52
C PRO A 444 -38.60 32.10 18.90
N LEU A 445 -38.01 32.67 19.95
CA LEU A 445 -38.30 32.27 21.33
C LEU A 445 -39.80 32.40 21.60
N GLY A 446 -40.38 31.39 22.24
CA GLY A 446 -41.78 31.39 22.63
C GLY A 446 -42.15 32.59 23.52
N PRO A 447 -43.38 33.12 23.43
CA PRO A 447 -43.84 34.25 24.23
C PRO A 447 -43.95 33.95 25.73
N ASP A 448 -44.06 32.68 26.12
CA ASP A 448 -44.17 32.28 27.52
C ASP A 448 -43.16 31.20 27.96
N LEU A 449 -43.16 30.92 29.26
CA LEU A 449 -42.18 30.03 29.90
C LEU A 449 -42.45 28.55 29.58
N GLU A 450 -43.68 28.19 29.21
CA GLU A 450 -44.03 26.83 28.78
C GLU A 450 -43.57 26.59 27.33
N ASP A 451 -43.71 27.58 26.45
CA ASP A 451 -43.19 27.53 25.08
C ASP A 451 -41.66 27.40 25.05
N ILE A 452 -40.96 28.14 25.93
CA ILE A 452 -39.50 28.05 26.06
C ILE A 452 -39.09 26.66 26.61
N LYS A 453 -39.82 26.12 27.60
CA LYS A 453 -39.56 24.75 28.10
C LYS A 453 -39.75 23.70 27.00
N HIS A 454 -40.79 23.82 26.18
CA HIS A 454 -41.02 22.94 25.05
C HIS A 454 -39.87 23.01 24.04
N GLN A 455 -39.41 24.22 23.70
CA GLN A 455 -38.25 24.41 22.82
C GLN A 455 -36.98 23.75 23.39
N VAL A 456 -36.71 23.89 24.70
CA VAL A 456 -35.56 23.24 25.36
C VAL A 456 -35.65 21.72 25.32
N GLU A 457 -36.83 21.13 25.49
CA GLU A 457 -37.00 19.68 25.42
C GLU A 457 -36.79 19.16 23.98
N GLU A 458 -37.29 19.85 22.96
CA GLU A 458 -37.03 19.50 21.56
C GLU A 458 -35.52 19.55 21.20
N HIS A 459 -34.80 20.50 21.80
CA HIS A 459 -33.35 20.62 21.69
C HIS A 459 -32.61 19.47 22.36
N LYS A 460 -33.06 19.07 23.56
CA LYS A 460 -32.45 17.97 24.32
C LYS A 460 -32.60 16.64 23.58
N LEU A 461 -33.79 16.37 23.02
CA LEU A 461 -34.04 15.20 22.19
C LEU A 461 -33.14 15.17 20.95
N LEU A 462 -32.97 16.31 20.28
CA LEU A 462 -32.06 16.41 19.13
C LEU A 462 -30.60 16.15 19.52
N GLN A 463 -30.17 16.60 20.71
CA GLN A 463 -28.83 16.32 21.20
C GLN A 463 -28.63 14.82 21.47
N GLU A 464 -29.60 14.16 22.10
CA GLU A 464 -29.56 12.71 22.34
C GLU A 464 -29.47 11.92 21.03
N ASP A 465 -30.25 12.31 20.01
CA ASP A 465 -30.19 11.73 18.67
C ASP A 465 -28.78 11.89 18.03
N LEU A 466 -28.17 13.08 18.14
CA LEU A 466 -26.82 13.38 17.62
C LEU A 466 -25.71 12.60 18.35
N GLU A 467 -25.90 12.28 19.63
CA GLU A 467 -24.97 11.48 20.42
C GLU A 467 -25.07 10.00 20.06
N MET A 468 -26.29 9.47 19.90
CA MET A 468 -26.50 8.09 19.46
C MET A 468 -25.94 7.84 18.05
N GLU A 469 -26.20 8.74 17.10
CA GLU A 469 -25.72 8.52 15.73
C GLU A 469 -24.19 8.64 15.63
N GLN A 470 -23.55 9.45 16.49
CA GLN A 470 -22.08 9.47 16.59
C GLN A 470 -21.50 8.09 16.91
N VAL A 471 -22.17 7.30 17.75
CA VAL A 471 -21.74 5.92 18.05
C VAL A 471 -21.82 5.04 16.80
N ARG A 472 -22.88 5.18 15.99
CA ARG A 472 -23.00 4.48 14.69
C ARG A 472 -21.91 4.91 13.69
N VAL A 473 -21.62 6.21 13.58
CA VAL A 473 -20.54 6.73 12.70
C VAL A 473 -19.17 6.20 13.14
N ASN A 474 -18.88 6.22 14.44
CA ASN A 474 -17.64 5.70 14.99
C ASN A 474 -17.50 4.19 14.73
N SER A 475 -18.60 3.44 14.87
CA SER A 475 -18.62 2.02 14.54
C SER A 475 -18.30 1.80 13.07
N LEU A 476 -18.99 2.49 12.16
CA LEU A 476 -18.81 2.41 10.70
C LEU A 476 -17.40 2.77 10.24
N THR A 477 -16.75 3.71 10.91
CA THR A 477 -15.33 4.07 10.67
C THR A 477 -14.39 2.91 10.97
N HIS A 478 -14.74 2.05 11.93
CA HIS A 478 -14.01 0.83 12.25
C HIS A 478 -14.46 -0.40 11.44
N MET A 479 -15.48 -0.28 10.57
CA MET A 479 -16.01 -1.38 9.75
C MET A 479 -15.46 -1.44 8.33
N VAL A 480 -14.63 -0.48 7.91
CA VAL A 480 -14.10 -0.40 6.54
C VAL A 480 -13.11 -1.56 6.31
N VAL A 481 -13.64 -2.71 5.92
CA VAL A 481 -12.87 -3.84 5.40
C VAL A 481 -13.07 -3.80 3.88
N VAL A 482 -12.17 -3.05 3.24
CA VAL A 482 -11.83 -3.18 1.82
C VAL A 482 -12.93 -2.74 0.84
N VAL A 483 -13.53 -1.57 1.02
CA VAL A 483 -14.01 -0.83 -0.15
C VAL A 483 -12.81 -0.06 -0.69
N ASP A 484 -12.63 -0.02 -2.01
CA ASP A 484 -11.74 0.90 -2.75
C ASP A 484 -11.26 2.04 -1.86
N GLU A 485 -9.97 1.96 -1.52
CA GLU A 485 -9.24 2.72 -0.50
C GLU A 485 -9.52 4.24 -0.55
N ASN A 486 -10.03 4.74 -1.69
CA ASN A 486 -10.43 6.13 -1.89
C ASN A 486 -11.90 6.48 -1.60
N THR A 487 -12.85 5.54 -1.61
CA THR A 487 -14.29 5.85 -1.55
C THR A 487 -14.92 5.62 -0.18
N GLY A 488 -14.54 4.55 0.52
CA GLY A 488 -15.08 4.23 1.85
C GLY A 488 -14.68 5.25 2.92
N ASP A 489 -13.38 5.56 3.00
CA ASP A 489 -12.81 6.52 3.95
C ASP A 489 -13.24 7.97 3.66
N THR A 490 -13.40 8.32 2.37
CA THR A 490 -13.89 9.64 1.98
C THR A 490 -15.36 9.83 2.33
N MET A 491 -16.19 8.80 2.18
CA MET A 491 -17.61 8.87 2.54
C MET A 491 -17.83 8.91 4.05
N THR A 492 -17.15 8.07 4.83
CA THR A 492 -17.25 8.10 6.30
C THR A 492 -16.73 9.42 6.87
N ALA A 493 -15.58 9.92 6.40
CA ALA A 493 -15.03 11.21 6.82
C ALA A 493 -15.91 12.40 6.41
N ALA A 494 -16.53 12.36 5.23
CA ALA A 494 -17.48 13.39 4.81
C ALA A 494 -18.73 13.40 5.68
N LEU A 495 -19.24 12.22 6.06
CA LEU A 495 -20.39 12.09 6.95
C LEU A 495 -20.03 12.51 8.38
N GLU A 496 -18.84 12.19 8.87
CA GLU A 496 -18.33 12.66 10.16
C GLU A 496 -18.18 14.20 10.17
N SER A 497 -17.61 14.78 9.11
CA SER A 497 -17.51 16.24 8.98
C SER A 497 -18.88 16.91 8.93
N LYS A 498 -19.85 16.32 8.22
CA LYS A 498 -21.24 16.82 8.20
C LYS A 498 -21.88 16.72 9.60
N LEU A 499 -21.68 15.62 10.31
CA LEU A 499 -22.19 15.44 11.67
C LEU A 499 -21.58 16.46 12.65
N GLN A 500 -20.27 16.71 12.56
CA GLN A 500 -19.58 17.73 13.36
C GLN A 500 -20.07 19.14 13.01
N ALA A 501 -20.29 19.44 11.73
CA ALA A 501 -20.86 20.72 11.30
C ALA A 501 -22.28 20.92 11.85
N SER A 502 -23.13 19.89 11.81
CA SER A 502 -24.47 19.90 12.40
C SER A 502 -24.44 20.13 13.92
N LYS A 503 -23.53 19.46 14.64
CA LYS A 503 -23.30 19.70 16.08
C LYS A 503 -22.85 21.13 16.35
N HIS A 504 -21.86 21.63 15.60
CA HIS A 504 -21.35 22.99 15.75
C HIS A 504 -22.44 24.04 15.48
N LYS A 505 -23.23 23.84 14.43
CA LYS A 505 -24.35 24.72 14.09
C LYS A 505 -25.41 24.74 15.19
N HIS A 506 -25.73 23.58 15.75
CA HIS A 506 -26.63 23.49 16.91
C HIS A 506 -26.09 24.24 18.15
N LEU A 507 -24.78 24.17 18.42
CA LEU A 507 -24.12 24.83 19.55
C LEU A 507 -23.96 26.36 19.39
N VAL A 508 -23.71 26.85 18.18
CA VAL A 508 -23.34 28.26 17.93
C VAL A 508 -24.54 29.13 17.57
N GLU A 509 -25.50 28.61 16.81
CA GLU A 509 -26.63 29.41 16.30
C GLU A 509 -27.81 29.49 17.26
N ASN A 510 -27.76 28.81 18.42
CA ASN A 510 -28.90 28.76 19.33
C ASN A 510 -28.74 29.66 20.58
N PRO A 511 -29.55 30.73 20.71
CA PRO A 511 -29.51 31.65 21.85
C PRO A 511 -29.87 31.00 23.19
N SER A 512 -30.61 29.88 23.17
CA SER A 512 -31.08 29.16 24.36
C SER A 512 -29.92 28.60 25.21
N PHE A 513 -28.76 28.34 24.60
CA PHE A 513 -27.53 27.92 25.30
C PHE A 513 -26.70 29.07 25.86
N ARG A 514 -27.02 30.34 25.54
CA ARG A 514 -26.34 31.50 26.13
C ARG A 514 -26.91 31.93 27.49
N PHE A 515 -28.01 31.31 27.91
CA PHE A 515 -28.73 31.65 29.15
C PHE A 515 -28.72 30.54 30.22
N LEU A 516 -28.00 29.44 29.98
CA LEU A 516 -27.56 28.46 30.99
C LEU A 516 -26.04 28.56 31.12
#